data_AF-A0A5K1CQ82-F1
#
_entry.id   AF-A0A5K1CQ82-F1
#
_cell.length_a   1.000
_cell.length_b   1.000
_cell.length_c   1.000
_cell.angle_alpha   90.00
_cell.angle_beta   90.00
_cell.angle_gamma   90.00
#
_symmetry.space_group_name_H-M   'P 1'
#
loop_
_entity.id
_entity.type
_entity.pdbx_description
1 polymer ?
#
loop_
_entity_poly.entity_id
_entity_poly.type
_entity_poly.pdbx_seq_one_letter_code
_entity_poly.pdbx_strand_id
1 'polypeptide(L)' 'DENAQETLDRIYERLEALDAATAEKRAAEILYGLGFSKKMQAKKTRDFSGGWRMRIALARALFMNPTILLLDEPTNHL' A
#
# COMPACT_ATOMS: atom_id res chain seq x y z
N ASP A 1 -26.70 6.74 -21.88
CA ASP A 1 -26.09 7.78 -21.03
C ASP A 1 -24.64 8.00 -21.38
N GLU A 2 -24.36 9.01 -22.20
CA GLU A 2 -22.99 9.45 -22.52
C GLU A 2 -22.19 9.79 -21.25
N ASN A 3 -22.85 10.27 -20.20
CA ASN A 3 -22.26 10.56 -18.89
C ASN A 3 -21.68 9.31 -18.17
N ALA A 4 -22.31 8.15 -18.33
CA ALA A 4 -21.80 6.91 -17.75
C ALA A 4 -20.52 6.43 -18.45
N GLN A 5 -20.43 6.62 -19.77
CA GLN A 5 -19.25 6.28 -20.55
C GLN A 5 -18.07 7.20 -20.20
N GLU A 6 -18.29 8.51 -20.15
CA GLU A 6 -17.26 9.49 -19.76
C GLU A 6 -16.73 9.23 -18.33
N THR A 7 -17.61 8.82 -17.41
CA THR A 7 -17.21 8.45 -16.04
C THR A 7 -16.32 7.22 -16.02
N LEU A 8 -16.65 6.18 -16.81
CA LEU A 8 -15.85 4.97 -16.92
C LEU A 8 -14.47 5.25 -17.51
N ASP A 9 -14.40 6.02 -18.60
CA ASP A 9 -13.14 6.35 -19.28
C ASP A 9 -12.19 7.09 -18.31
N ARG A 10 -12.71 8.06 -17.56
CA ARG A 10 -11.94 8.77 -16.51
C ARG A 10 -11.44 7.85 -15.40
N ILE A 11 -12.22 6.83 -15.01
CA ILE A 11 -11.80 5.85 -14.01
C ILE A 11 -10.67 4.97 -14.56
N TYR A 12 -10.77 4.53 -15.81
CA TYR A 12 -9.72 3.74 -16.47
C TYR A 12 -8.42 4.52 -16.62
N GLU A 13 -8.47 5.77 -17.09
CA GLU A 13 -7.28 6.64 -17.18
C GLU A 13 -6.60 6.80 -15.81
N ARG A 14 -7.41 6.98 -14.75
CA ARG A 14 -6.87 7.11 -13.39
C ARG A 14 -6.28 5.80 -12.86
N LEU A 15 -6.87 4.66 -13.18
CA LEU A 15 -6.34 3.34 -12.80
C LEU A 15 -5.01 3.04 -13.52
N GLU A 16 -4.93 3.39 -14.80
CA GLU A 16 -3.72 3.26 -15.59
C GLU A 16 -2.61 4.16 -15.05
N ALA A 17 -2.92 5.43 -14.74
CA ALA A 17 -1.97 6.37 -14.14
C ALA A 17 -1.45 5.92 -12.76
N LEU A 18 -2.23 5.15 -12.01
CA LEU A 18 -1.82 4.57 -10.72
C LEU A 18 -1.01 3.28 -10.85
N ASP A 19 -0.85 2.77 -12.07
CA ASP A 19 -0.28 1.46 -12.36
C ASP A 19 -0.93 0.38 -11.47
N ALA A 20 -2.27 0.35 -11.50
CA ALA A 20 -3.08 -0.52 -10.66
C ALA A 20 -2.78 -2.01 -10.90
N ALA A 21 -2.35 -2.38 -12.12
CA ALA A 21 -1.99 -3.74 -12.48
C ALA A 21 -0.79 -4.27 -11.69
N THR A 22 0.18 -3.41 -11.33
CA THR A 22 1.36 -3.81 -10.55
C THR A 22 1.24 -3.52 -9.06
N ALA A 23 0.17 -2.83 -8.63
CA ALA A 23 -0.02 -2.35 -7.26
C ALA A 23 0.16 -3.45 -6.21
N GLU A 24 -0.46 -4.62 -6.42
CA GLU A 24 -0.35 -5.74 -5.47
C GLU A 24 1.09 -6.26 -5.35
N LYS A 25 1.78 -6.40 -6.49
CA LYS A 25 3.18 -6.83 -6.52
C LYS A 25 4.09 -5.85 -5.77
N ARG A 26 3.95 -4.54 -6.04
CA ARG A 26 4.71 -3.48 -5.36
C ARG A 26 4.44 -3.47 -3.85
N ALA A 27 3.18 -3.61 -3.45
CA ALA A 27 2.81 -3.70 -2.04
C ALA A 27 3.45 -4.93 -1.36
N ALA A 28 3.44 -6.09 -2.03
CA ALA A 28 4.05 -7.32 -1.52
C ALA A 28 5.57 -7.21 -1.37
N GLU A 29 6.26 -6.54 -2.29
CA GLU A 29 7.70 -6.26 -2.23
C GLU A 29 8.07 -5.37 -1.03
N ILE A 30 7.33 -4.28 -0.82
CA ILE A 30 7.53 -3.38 0.34
C ILE A 30 7.29 -4.15 1.65
N LEU A 31 6.20 -4.89 1.74
CA LEU A 31 5.86 -5.69 2.92
C LEU A 31 6.93 -6.76 3.19
N TYR A 32 7.44 -7.43 2.16
CA TYR A 32 8.52 -8.39 2.31
C TYR A 32 9.80 -7.74 2.88
N GLY A 33 10.18 -6.57 2.37
CA GLY A 33 11.31 -5.79 2.89
C GLY A 33 11.16 -5.35 4.36
N LEU A 34 9.92 -5.23 4.85
CA LEU A 34 9.60 -4.90 6.25
C LEU A 34 9.42 -6.14 7.14
N GLY A 35 9.68 -7.35 6.61
CA GLY A 35 9.65 -8.61 7.34
C GLY A 35 8.32 -9.38 7.28
N PHE A 36 7.38 -8.99 6.41
CA PHE A 36 6.12 -9.73 6.25
C PHE A 36 6.27 -10.88 5.26
N SER A 37 6.23 -12.11 5.78
CA SER A 37 6.13 -13.32 4.95
C SER A 37 4.83 -13.35 4.14
N LYS A 38 4.79 -14.14 3.05
CA LYS A 38 3.57 -14.33 2.24
C LYS A 38 2.36 -14.76 3.07
N LYS A 39 2.54 -15.60 4.08
CA LYS A 39 1.48 -16.01 5.01
C LYS A 39 0.96 -14.84 5.86
N MET A 40 1.86 -13.95 6.29
CA MET A 40 1.48 -12.76 7.06
C MET A 40 0.75 -11.73 6.21
N GLN A 41 1.12 -11.57 4.93
CA GLN A 41 0.45 -10.65 4.01
C GLN A 41 -1.03 -11.03 3.80
N ALA A 42 -1.39 -12.32 3.91
CA ALA A 42 -2.77 -12.79 3.86
C ALA A 42 -3.53 -12.69 5.20
N LYS A 43 -2.86 -12.30 6.30
CA LYS A 43 -3.46 -12.22 7.64
C LYS A 43 -4.22 -10.90 7.81
N LYS A 44 -5.34 -10.90 8.55
CA LYS A 44 -6.08 -9.67 8.86
C LYS A 44 -5.24 -8.74 9.73
N THR A 45 -5.27 -7.45 9.43
CA THR A 45 -4.52 -6.40 10.14
C THR A 45 -4.78 -6.37 11.65
N ARG A 46 -6.02 -6.69 12.08
CA ARG A 46 -6.41 -6.68 13.51
C ARG A 46 -5.68 -7.72 14.35
N ASP A 47 -5.19 -8.78 13.73
CA ASP A 47 -4.54 -9.90 14.41
C ASP A 47 -3.02 -9.68 14.61
N PHE A 48 -2.51 -8.50 14.25
CA PHE A 48 -1.12 -8.11 14.46
C PHE A 48 -0.95 -7.29 15.75
N SER A 49 0.23 -7.41 16.38
CA SER A 49 0.62 -6.57 17.51
C SER A 49 0.76 -5.10 17.09
N GLY A 50 0.86 -4.19 18.06
CA GLY A 50 1.05 -2.76 17.80
C GLY A 50 2.24 -2.46 16.89
N GLY A 51 3.40 -3.06 17.15
CA GLY A 51 4.60 -2.87 16.33
C GLY A 51 4.44 -3.35 14.89
N TRP A 52 3.81 -4.51 14.68
CA TRP A 52 3.49 -4.99 13.34
C TRP A 52 2.50 -4.07 12.62
N ARG A 53 1.49 -3.54 13.30
CA ARG A 53 0.56 -2.55 12.71
C ARG A 53 1.26 -1.24 12.36
N MET A 54 2.25 -0.80 13.15
CA MET A 54 3.10 0.34 12.81
C MET A 54 3.90 0.08 11.53
N ARG A 55 4.47 -1.13 11.38
CA ARG A 55 5.14 -1.51 10.11
C ARG A 55 4.18 -1.56 8.92
N ILE A 56 2.93 -2.00 9.10
CA ILE A 56 1.89 -1.92 8.05
C ILE A 56 1.62 -0.45 7.68
N ALA A 57 1.56 0.45 8.66
CA ALA A 57 1.39 1.88 8.40
C ALA A 57 2.58 2.48 7.64
N LEU A 58 3.80 2.09 7.98
CA LEU A 58 5.02 2.44 7.24
C LEU A 58 4.97 1.91 5.80
N ALA A 59 4.60 0.63 5.61
CA ALA A 59 4.46 0.02 4.29
C ALA A 59 3.48 0.81 3.42
N ARG A 60 2.34 1.22 4.00
CA ARG A 60 1.34 2.05 3.32
C ARG A 60 1.90 3.42 2.94
N ALA A 61 2.66 4.07 3.82
CA ALA A 61 3.26 5.36 3.53
C ALA A 61 4.29 5.26 2.39
N LEU A 62 5.13 4.22 2.38
CA LEU A 62 6.08 3.95 1.30
C LEU A 62 5.38 3.62 -0.02
N PHE A 63 4.28 2.86 0.02
CA PHE A 63 3.51 2.49 -1.16
C PHE A 63 2.94 3.71 -1.90
N MET A 64 2.59 4.78 -1.17
CA MET A 64 2.11 6.03 -1.76
C MET A 64 3.19 6.80 -2.53
N ASN A 65 4.46 6.40 -2.41
CA ASN A 65 5.62 7.05 -3.02
C ASN A 65 5.60 8.60 -2.86
N PRO A 66 5.50 9.12 -1.62
CA PRO A 66 5.38 10.55 -1.39
C PRO A 66 6.70 11.27 -1.70
N THR A 67 6.60 12.52 -2.18
CA THR A 67 7.77 13.40 -2.39
C THR A 67 8.54 13.65 -1.09
N ILE A 68 7.82 13.77 0.03
CA ILE A 68 8.38 13.98 1.36
C ILE A 68 7.68 13.02 2.32
N LEU A 69 8.47 12.22 3.02
CA LEU A 69 8.00 11.30 4.07
C LEU A 69 8.64 11.72 5.40
N LEU A 70 7.81 12.15 6.35
CA LEU A 70 8.24 12.45 7.72
C LEU A 70 7.96 11.23 8.60
N LEU A 71 9.00 10.74 9.27
CA LEU A 71 8.93 9.61 10.18
C LEU A 71 9.42 10.04 11.55
N ASP A 72 8.60 9.83 12.56
CA ASP A 72 8.99 10.02 13.96
C ASP A 72 9.40 8.65 14.53
N GLU A 73 10.68 8.53 14.89
CA GLU A 73 11.32 7.31 15.42
C GLU A 73 10.89 5.96 14.78
N PRO A 74 11.06 5.79 13.44
CA PRO A 74 10.51 4.63 12.73
C PRO A 74 11.13 3.28 13.13
N THR A 75 12.24 3.28 13.88
CA THR A 75 13.00 2.09 14.27
C THR A 75 12.67 1.53 15.64
N ASN A 76 11.92 2.23 16.49
CA ASN A 76 11.67 1.81 17.89
C ASN A 76 10.85 0.52 18.02
N HIS A 77 10.24 0.05 16.93
CA HIS A 77 9.43 -1.17 16.88
C HIS A 77 9.78 -2.08 15.68
N LEU A 78 10.96 -1.86 15.07
CA LEU A 78 11.56 -2.72 14.04
C LEU A 78 12.35 -3.89 14.65
#